data_AF-A0A1V2REW9-F1
#
_entry.id   AF-A0A1V2REW9-F1
#
_cell.length_a   1.000
_cell.length_b   1.000
_cell.length_c   1.000
_cell.angle_alpha   90.00
_cell.angle_beta   90.00
_cell.angle_gamma   90.00
#
_symmetry.space_group_name_H-M   'P 1'
#
loop_
_entity.id
_entity.type
_entity.pdbx_description
1 polymer ?
#
loop_
_entity_poly.entity_id
_entity_poly.type
_entity_poly.pdbx_seq_one_letter_code
_entity_poly.pdbx_strand_id
1 'polypeptide(L)' 'MAAPTPGTPQCRRSKTRGRTLDAFTAGILQRIESTESDLHRAREAGDVFTMDVEQAELDDLRRLAAEHGVHVG' A
#
# COMPACT_ATOMS: atom_id res chain seq x y z
N MET A 1 -37.95 -4.07 19.16
CA MET A 1 -37.17 -2.94 18.65
C MET A 1 -35.71 -3.28 18.89
N ALA A 2 -34.99 -3.74 17.86
CA ALA A 2 -33.58 -4.13 17.97
C ALA A 2 -32.72 -3.07 17.25
N ALA A 3 -31.71 -2.54 17.95
CA ALA A 3 -30.79 -1.53 17.43
C ALA A 3 -29.80 -2.15 16.41
N PRO A 4 -29.39 -1.42 15.37
CA PRO A 4 -28.32 -1.86 14.47
C PRO A 4 -26.94 -1.64 15.12
N THR A 5 -26.07 -2.64 15.02
CA THR A 5 -24.66 -2.60 15.41
C THR A 5 -23.83 -1.70 14.48
N PRO A 6 -22.79 -1.00 14.97
CA PRO A 6 -21.89 -0.24 14.11
C PRO A 6 -20.70 -1.09 13.66
N GLY A 7 -20.25 -0.85 12.42
CA GLY A 7 -18.84 -1.01 12.05
C GLY A 7 -18.50 -2.21 11.17
N THR A 8 -18.90 -2.17 9.91
CA THR A 8 -18.05 -2.76 8.85
C THR A 8 -16.96 -1.73 8.52
N PRO A 9 -15.66 -2.09 8.56
CA PRO A 9 -14.63 -1.23 8.01
C PRO A 9 -14.88 -1.12 6.51
N GLN A 10 -15.04 0.12 6.03
CA GLN A 10 -15.10 0.38 4.61
C GLN A 10 -13.72 0.02 4.04
N CYS A 11 -13.62 -1.11 3.33
CA CYS A 11 -12.55 -1.32 2.37
C CYS A 11 -12.58 -0.10 1.44
N ARG A 12 -11.62 0.80 1.65
CA ARG A 12 -11.47 2.08 0.97
C ARG A 12 -11.21 1.78 -0.50
N ARG A 13 -12.27 1.59 -1.28
CA ARG A 13 -12.19 1.51 -2.74
C ARG A 13 -11.92 2.91 -3.25
N SER A 14 -10.62 3.23 -3.33
CA SER A 14 -10.12 4.47 -3.89
C SER A 14 -10.56 4.59 -5.36
N LYS A 15 -11.37 5.61 -5.62
CA LYS A 15 -11.82 6.03 -6.95
C LYS A 15 -10.62 6.54 -7.75
N THR A 16 -10.27 5.89 -8.85
CA THR A 16 -9.34 6.47 -9.83
C THR A 16 -10.10 7.43 -10.74
N ARG A 17 -10.08 8.73 -10.40
CA ARG A 17 -10.33 9.83 -11.35
C ARG A 17 -8.99 10.50 -11.65
N GLY A 18 -8.54 10.44 -12.90
CA GLY A 18 -7.36 11.16 -13.38
C GLY A 18 -6.63 10.35 -14.45
N ARG A 19 -6.40 10.96 -15.62
CA ARG A 19 -5.95 10.29 -16.85
C ARG A 19 -4.45 9.96 -16.83
N THR A 20 -4.14 8.73 -17.23
CA THR A 20 -2.96 8.30 -18.03
C THR A 20 -1.56 8.56 -17.44
N LEU A 21 -1.32 8.05 -16.25
CA LEU A 21 -0.07 7.33 -15.97
C LEU A 21 -0.34 5.84 -16.23
N ASP A 22 0.67 5.10 -16.70
CA ASP A 22 0.50 3.71 -17.08
C ASP A 22 -0.16 2.93 -15.94
N ALA A 23 -1.17 2.12 -16.24
CA ALA A 23 -1.93 1.39 -15.22
C ALA A 23 -1.02 0.53 -14.34
N PHE A 24 0.10 0.06 -14.90
CA PHE A 24 1.15 -0.62 -14.17
C PHE A 24 1.85 0.31 -13.18
N THR A 25 2.32 1.47 -13.64
CA THR A 25 3.00 2.47 -12.80
C THR A 25 2.10 2.95 -11.66
N ALA A 26 0.84 3.26 -11.96
CA ALA A 26 -0.14 3.64 -10.95
C ALA A 26 -0.40 2.51 -9.93
N GLY A 27 -0.41 1.26 -10.40
CA GLY A 27 -0.49 0.08 -9.54
C GLY A 27 0.72 -0.09 -8.62
N ILE A 28 1.94 0.10 -9.13
CA ILE A 28 3.17 0.04 -8.33
C ILE A 28 3.15 1.11 -7.24
N LEU A 29 2.84 2.37 -7.58
CA LEU A 29 2.78 3.46 -6.61
C LEU A 29 1.74 3.20 -5.50
N GLN A 30 0.57 2.67 -5.87
CA GLN A 30 -0.45 2.32 -4.88
C GLN A 30 0.02 1.20 -3.94
N ARG A 31 0.72 0.19 -4.46
CA ARG A 31 1.23 -0.90 -3.62
C ARG A 31 2.34 -0.43 -2.70
N ILE A 32 3.23 0.44 -3.16
CA ILE A 32 4.26 1.09 -2.32
C ILE A 32 3.61 1.78 -1.12
N GLU A 33 2.59 2.63 -1.34
CA GLU A 33 1.92 3.34 -0.25
C GLU A 33 1.27 2.38 0.76
N SER A 34 0.70 1.26 0.27
CA SER A 34 0.11 0.24 1.13
C SER A 34 1.17 -0.47 1.97
N THR A 35 2.23 -0.97 1.34
CA THR A 35 3.35 -1.66 2.00
C THR A 35 4.05 -0.75 3.01
N GLU A 36 4.22 0.54 2.72
CA GLU A 36 4.77 1.51 3.69
C GLU A 36 3.86 1.69 4.91
N SER A 37 2.54 1.73 4.69
CA SER A 37 1.55 1.82 5.77
C SER A 37 1.54 0.56 6.64
N ASP A 38 1.64 -0.61 6.03
CA ASP A 38 1.64 -1.90 6.72
C ASP A 38 2.98 -2.14 7.45
N LEU A 39 4.11 -1.72 6.87
CA LEU A 39 5.42 -1.69 7.52
C LEU A 39 5.42 -0.76 8.75
N HIS A 40 4.81 0.43 8.64
CA HIS A 40 4.67 1.33 9.80
C HIS A 40 3.88 0.66 10.93
N ARG A 41 2.77 0.00 10.60
CA ARG A 41 1.96 -0.73 11.59
C ARG A 41 2.73 -1.90 12.21
N ALA A 42 3.47 -2.66 11.41
CA ALA A 42 4.32 -3.75 11.90
C ALA A 42 5.38 -3.23 12.87
N ARG A 43 5.96 -2.05 12.58
CA ARG A 43 6.89 -1.35 13.46
C ARG A 43 6.25 -0.92 14.77
N GLU A 44 5.04 -0.36 14.73
CA GLU A 44 4.28 0.00 15.94
C GLU A 44 3.91 -1.22 16.78
N ALA A 45 3.61 -2.35 16.13
CA ALA A 45 3.30 -3.61 16.80
C ALA A 45 4.54 -4.37 17.30
N GLY A 46 5.75 -3.99 16.87
CA GLY A 46 6.98 -4.72 17.15
C GLY A 46 7.07 -6.07 16.46
N ASP A 47 6.33 -6.26 15.35
CA ASP A 47 6.33 -7.49 14.57
C ASP A 47 7.51 -7.52 13.60
N VAL A 48 8.64 -7.99 14.12
CA VAL A 48 9.91 -8.07 13.38
C VAL A 48 9.84 -8.95 12.14
N PHE A 49 8.94 -9.94 12.10
CA PHE A 49 8.80 -10.81 10.94
C PHE A 49 8.05 -10.09 9.82
N THR A 50 6.90 -9.49 10.15
CA THR A 50 6.14 -8.69 9.19
C THR A 50 6.97 -7.51 8.70
N MET A 51 7.75 -6.85 9.56
CA MET A 51 8.65 -5.76 9.14
C MET A 51 9.68 -6.20 8.08
N ASP A 52 10.30 -7.36 8.24
CA ASP A 52 11.30 -7.88 7.30
C ASP A 52 10.67 -8.19 5.93
N VAL A 53 9.50 -8.83 5.95
CA VAL A 53 8.74 -9.18 4.75
C VAL A 53 8.28 -7.92 4.00
N GLU A 54 7.65 -6.96 4.68
CA GLU A 54 7.15 -5.73 4.06
C GLU A 54 8.30 -4.85 3.57
N GLN A 55 9.43 -4.81 4.28
CA GLN A 55 10.62 -4.07 3.83
C GLN A 55 11.20 -4.67 2.54
N ALA A 56 11.25 -6.01 2.42
CA ALA A 56 11.71 -6.66 1.20
C ALA A 56 10.77 -6.38 0.01
N GLU A 57 9.45 -6.46 0.20
CA GLU A 57 8.48 -6.11 -0.85
C GLU A 57 8.60 -4.64 -1.26
N LEU A 58 8.82 -3.73 -0.30
CA LEU A 58 8.99 -2.31 -0.57
C LEU A 58 10.23 -2.02 -1.43
N ASP A 59 11.36 -2.67 -1.14
CA ASP A 59 12.57 -2.57 -1.95
C ASP A 59 12.35 -3.08 -3.38
N ASP A 60 11.66 -4.22 -3.54
CA ASP A 60 11.31 -4.77 -4.85
C ASP A 60 10.39 -3.82 -5.64
N LEU A 61 9.37 -3.26 -4.98
CA LEU A 61 8.45 -2.31 -5.62
C LEU A 61 9.16 -1.02 -6.04
N ARG A 62 10.09 -0.51 -5.22
CA ARG A 62 10.91 0.67 -5.56
C ARG A 62 11.82 0.39 -6.75
N ARG A 63 12.40 -0.81 -6.81
CA ARG A 63 13.19 -1.24 -7.97
C ARG A 63 12.34 -1.34 -9.23
N LEU A 64 11.16 -1.98 -9.15
CA LEU A 64 10.22 -2.08 -10.28
C LEU A 64 9.77 -0.68 -10.74
N ALA A 65 9.52 0.25 -9.82
CA ALA A 65 9.23 1.63 -10.18
C ALA A 65 10.40 2.26 -10.96
N ALA A 66 11.63 2.11 -10.46
CA ALA A 66 12.82 2.67 -11.09
C ALA A 66 13.10 2.08 -12.49
N GLU A 67 12.90 0.77 -12.68
CA GLU A 67 13.01 0.09 -13.98
C GLU A 67 12.02 0.65 -15.01
N HIS A 68 10.86 1.15 -14.57
CA HIS A 68 9.86 1.80 -15.40
C HIS A 68 10.02 3.33 -15.50
N GLY A 69 11.10 3.89 -14.91
CA GLY A 69 11.42 5.32 -14.96
C GLY A 69 10.79 6.17 -13.86
N VAL A 70 10.25 5.55 -12.82
CA VAL A 70 9.54 6.21 -11.72
C VAL A 70 10.43 6.22 -10.49
N HIS A 71 10.89 7.40 -10.09
CA HIS A 71 11.68 7.56 -8.87
C HIS A 71 10.75 7.82 -7.69
N VAL A 72 10.81 6.94 -6.71
CA VAL A 72 10.07 7.04 -5.45
C VAL A 72 11.09 7.36 -4.37
N GLY A 73 10.90 8.46 -3.64
CA GLY A 73 11.86 9.01 -2.69
C GLY A 73 11.19 9.60 -1.45
#